data_AF-A0A7S4CEV1-F1
#
_entry.id   AF-A0A7S4CEV1-F1
#
_cell.length_a   1.000
_cell.length_b   1.000
_cell.length_c   1.000
_cell.angle_alpha   90.00
_cell.angle_beta   90.00
_cell.angle_gamma   90.00
#
_symmetry.space_group_name_H-M   'P 1'
#
loop_
_entity.id
_entity.type
_entity.pdbx_description
1 polymer ?
#
loop_
_entity_poly.entity_id
_entity_poly.type
_entity_poly.pdbx_seq_one_letter_code
_entity_poly.pdbx_strand_id
1 'polypeptide(L)'
;EAERMCDDILTLFDYLADKDVFEKYYKQHLAKRLLQKKLGAGDHERLFLGKLKSAHGNTYTNHLEGMFNDIKQSEEAMTIYRDHLRANNKKNTVELNVTVLTQVHWPLGEPPKVALPPHLQA
;
A
#
# COMPACT_ATOMS: atom_id res chain seq x y z
N GLU A 1 -3.97 -23.48 -4.15
CA GLU A 1 -2.50 -23.46 -4.04
C GLU A 1 -2.01 -22.27 -3.22
N ALA A 2 -2.34 -21.02 -3.58
CA ALA A 2 -1.94 -19.83 -2.83
C ALA A 2 -2.34 -19.83 -1.35
N GLU A 3 -3.55 -20.29 -1.01
CA GLU A 3 -3.99 -20.43 0.40
C GLU A 3 -3.10 -21.37 1.21
N ARG A 4 -2.80 -22.55 0.65
CA ARG A 4 -1.93 -23.54 1.29
C ARG A 4 -0.53 -22.98 1.50
N MET A 5 0.01 -22.28 0.51
CA MET A 5 1.31 -21.62 0.63
C MET A 5 1.30 -20.56 1.74
N CYS A 6 0.21 -19.81 1.91
CA CYS A 6 0.08 -18.86 3.03
C CYS A 6 0.07 -19.58 4.39
N ASP A 7 -0.61 -20.72 4.50
CA ASP A 7 -0.63 -21.53 5.73
C ASP A 7 0.76 -22.11 6.06
N ASP A 8 1.48 -22.59 5.05
CA ASP A 8 2.85 -23.07 5.20
C ASP A 8 3.80 -21.93 5.65
N ILE A 9 3.65 -20.73 5.07
CA ILE A 9 4.42 -19.54 5.48
C ILE A 9 4.10 -19.14 6.92
N LEU A 10 2.83 -19.17 7.32
CA LEU A 10 2.43 -18.84 8.69
C LEU A 10 2.97 -19.85 9.71
N THR A 11 2.98 -21.13 9.34
CA THR A 11 3.60 -22.17 10.16
C THR A 11 5.09 -21.89 10.38
N LEU A 12 5.82 -21.50 9.33
CA LEU A 12 7.23 -21.10 9.47
C LEU A 12 7.39 -19.81 10.29
N PHE A 13 6.47 -18.86 10.13
CA PHE A 13 6.47 -17.59 10.84
C PHE A 13 6.30 -17.78 12.36
N ASP A 14 5.55 -18.79 12.80
CA ASP A 14 5.38 -19.10 14.23
C ASP A 14 6.71 -19.43 14.91
N TYR A 15 7.62 -20.09 14.19
CA TYR A 15 8.97 -20.44 14.67
C TYR A 15 9.97 -19.27 14.66
N LEU A 16 9.61 -18.12 14.09
CA LEU A 16 10.48 -16.93 14.13
C LEU A 16 10.47 -16.31 15.54
N ALA A 17 11.67 -16.10 16.08
CA ALA A 17 11.88 -15.35 17.32
C ALA A 17 11.64 -13.85 17.10
N ASP A 18 12.25 -13.28 16.06
CA ASP A 18 12.24 -11.84 15.78
C ASP A 18 11.11 -11.46 14.80
N LYS A 19 9.86 -11.55 15.27
CA LYS A 19 8.67 -11.26 14.46
C LYS A 19 8.59 -9.77 14.04
N ASP A 20 9.13 -8.86 14.84
CA ASP A 20 9.23 -7.43 14.54
C ASP A 20 10.14 -7.14 13.34
N VAL A 21 11.24 -7.88 13.19
CA VAL A 21 12.13 -7.80 12.04
C VAL A 21 11.39 -8.23 10.77
N PHE A 22 10.62 -9.33 10.84
CA PHE A 22 9.76 -9.73 9.73
C PHE A 22 8.74 -8.63 9.38
N GLU A 23 8.03 -8.07 10.37
CA GLU A 23 7.05 -7.00 10.14
C GLU A 23 7.69 -5.83 9.39
N LYS A 24 8.88 -5.39 9.83
CA LYS A 24 9.62 -4.29 9.20
C LYS A 24 9.90 -4.55 7.73
N TYR A 25 10.45 -5.71 7.39
CA TYR A 25 10.75 -6.05 5.98
C TYR A 25 9.46 -6.25 5.18
N TYR A 26 8.46 -6.92 5.76
CA TYR A 26 7.19 -7.15 5.10
C TYR A 26 6.50 -5.81 4.74
N LYS A 27 6.44 -4.85 5.67
CA LYS A 27 5.92 -3.49 5.43
C LYS A 27 6.64 -2.79 4.29
N GLN A 28 7.98 -2.85 4.26
CA GLN A 28 8.77 -2.23 3.19
C GLN A 28 8.46 -2.82 1.81
N HIS A 29 8.35 -4.14 1.73
CA HIS A 29 8.05 -4.81 0.46
C HIS A 29 6.59 -4.62 0.03
N LEU A 30 5.65 -4.66 0.97
CA LEU A 30 4.24 -4.37 0.71
C LEU A 30 4.08 -2.94 0.17
N ALA A 31 4.74 -1.96 0.79
CA ALA A 31 4.65 -0.56 0.36
C ALA A 31 5.04 -0.39 -1.12
N LYS A 32 6.15 -1.02 -1.53
CA LYS A 32 6.60 -0.99 -2.94
C LYS A 32 5.55 -1.60 -3.87
N ARG A 33 5.00 -2.77 -3.52
CA ARG A 33 4.00 -3.46 -4.36
C ARG A 33 2.71 -2.66 -4.50
N LEU A 34 2.24 -2.04 -3.41
CA LEU A 34 1.02 -1.22 -3.41
C LEU A 34 1.21 0.05 -4.26
N LEU A 35 2.30 0.79 -4.07
CA LEU A 35 2.53 2.06 -4.79
C LEU A 35 2.86 1.85 -6.27
N GLN A 36 3.52 0.75 -6.63
CA GLN A 36 3.83 0.42 -8.03
C GLN A 36 2.64 -0.19 -8.79
N LYS A 37 1.49 -0.39 -8.12
CA LYS A 37 0.26 -0.94 -8.71
C LYS A 37 0.50 -2.17 -9.59
N LYS A 38 1.34 -3.10 -9.14
CA LYS A 38 1.58 -4.35 -9.89
C LYS A 38 0.30 -5.19 -9.90
N LEU A 39 -0.40 -5.18 -11.04
CA LEU A 39 -1.65 -5.92 -11.27
C LEU A 39 -1.47 -7.40 -10.89
N GLY A 40 -2.40 -7.95 -10.10
CA GLY A 40 -2.42 -9.35 -9.66
C GLY A 40 -1.87 -9.65 -8.26
N ALA A 41 -1.17 -8.72 -7.62
CA ALA A 41 -0.69 -8.92 -6.24
C ALA A 41 -1.80 -8.65 -5.18
N GLY A 42 -2.81 -7.84 -5.49
CA GLY A 42 -3.78 -7.36 -4.51
C GLY A 42 -4.54 -8.46 -3.76
N ASP A 43 -5.00 -9.50 -4.48
CA ASP A 43 -5.81 -10.56 -3.88
C ASP A 43 -4.99 -11.50 -3.00
N HIS A 44 -3.77 -11.84 -3.43
CA HIS A 44 -2.84 -12.65 -2.65
C HIS A 44 -2.41 -11.96 -1.36
N GLU A 45 -2.14 -10.65 -1.43
CA GLU A 45 -1.71 -9.88 -0.26
C GLU A 45 -2.87 -9.68 0.74
N ARG A 46 -4.09 -9.46 0.25
CA ARG A 46 -5.29 -9.42 1.11
C ARG A 46 -5.56 -10.75 1.77
N LEU A 47 -5.41 -11.85 1.04
CA LEU A 47 -5.54 -13.20 1.58
C LEU A 47 -4.51 -13.46 2.69
N PHE A 48 -3.23 -13.17 2.43
CA PHE A 48 -2.17 -13.35 3.41
C PHE A 48 -2.38 -12.46 4.63
N LEU A 49 -2.74 -11.18 4.44
CA LEU A 49 -3.07 -10.27 5.54
C LEU A 49 -4.23 -10.79 6.39
N GLY A 50 -5.28 -11.34 5.75
CA GLY A 50 -6.42 -11.95 6.44
C GLY A 50 -5.99 -13.12 7.33
N LYS A 51 -5.19 -14.06 6.80
CA LYS A 51 -4.69 -15.19 7.59
C LYS A 51 -3.71 -14.76 8.69
N LEU A 52 -2.84 -13.79 8.41
CA LEU A 52 -1.92 -13.21 9.39
C LEU A 52 -2.67 -12.56 10.55
N LYS A 53 -3.75 -11.82 10.24
CA LYS A 53 -4.66 -11.24 11.25
C LYS A 53 -5.34 -12.31 12.10
N SER A 54 -5.82 -13.39 11.49
CA SER A 54 -6.42 -14.51 12.23
C SER A 54 -5.44 -15.18 13.18
N ALA A 55 -4.17 -15.33 12.79
CA ALA A 55 -3.15 -16.00 13.60
C ALA A 55 -2.55 -15.10 14.68
N HIS A 56 -2.28 -13.82 14.37
CA HIS A 56 -1.48 -12.91 15.22
C HIS A 56 -2.24 -11.69 15.74
N GLY A 57 -3.52 -11.56 15.39
CA GLY A 57 -4.41 -10.52 15.88
C GLY A 57 -4.24 -9.15 15.22
N ASN A 58 -5.18 -8.27 15.53
CA ASN A 58 -5.33 -6.96 14.88
C ASN A 58 -4.19 -5.99 15.22
N THR A 59 -3.59 -6.11 16.41
CA THR A 59 -2.50 -5.23 16.85
C THR A 59 -1.28 -5.34 15.94
N TYR A 60 -0.99 -6.56 15.48
CA TYR A 60 0.14 -6.85 14.60
C TYR A 60 -0.13 -6.38 13.15
N THR A 61 -1.37 -6.49 12.68
CA THR A 61 -1.74 -6.15 11.30
C THR A 61 -2.18 -4.70 11.11
N ASN A 62 -2.33 -3.91 12.17
CA ASN A 62 -2.90 -2.56 12.15
C ASN A 62 -2.28 -1.66 11.07
N HIS A 63 -0.94 -1.61 11.00
CA HIS A 63 -0.27 -0.78 9.99
C HIS A 63 -0.50 -1.29 8.56
N LEU A 64 -0.50 -2.62 8.36
CA LEU A 64 -0.70 -3.23 7.05
C LEU A 64 -2.12 -2.97 6.54
N GLU A 65 -3.12 -3.09 7.43
CA GLU A 65 -4.51 -2.76 7.14
C GLU A 65 -4.67 -1.28 6.78
N GLY A 66 -4.00 -0.39 7.53
CA GLY A 66 -3.92 1.03 7.23
C GLY A 66 -3.37 1.32 5.83
N MET A 67 -2.31 0.63 5.41
CA MET A 67 -1.75 0.77 4.06
C MET A 67 -2.77 0.40 2.96
N PHE A 68 -3.52 -0.69 3.13
CA PHE A 68 -4.58 -1.04 2.16
C PHE A 68 -5.72 -0.03 2.12
N ASN A 69 -6.11 0.48 3.28
CA ASN A 69 -7.16 1.48 3.40
C ASN A 69 -6.77 2.79 2.70
N ASP A 70 -5.52 3.25 2.88
CA ASP A 70 -4.98 4.44 2.22
C ASP A 70 -5.00 4.30 0.69
N ILE A 71 -4.63 3.14 0.15
CA ILE A 71 -4.72 2.87 -1.30
C ILE A 71 -6.16 3.00 -1.79
N LYS A 72 -7.10 2.33 -1.12
CA LYS A 72 -8.52 2.35 -1.51
C LYS A 72 -9.09 3.77 -1.49
N GLN A 73 -8.90 4.49 -0.39
CA GLN A 73 -9.40 5.86 -0.24
C GLN A 73 -8.76 6.81 -1.25
N SER A 74 -7.47 6.64 -1.54
CA SER A 74 -6.78 7.43 -2.55
C SER A 74 -7.34 7.22 -3.96
N GLU A 75 -7.70 5.99 -4.31
CA GLU A 75 -8.29 5.68 -5.62
C GLU A 75 -9.69 6.30 -5.76
N GLU A 76 -10.48 6.26 -4.69
CA GLU A 76 -11.78 6.93 -4.62
C GLU A 76 -11.61 8.46 -4.76
N ALA A 77 -10.70 9.05 -3.99
CA ALA A 77 -10.40 10.49 -4.05
C ALA A 77 -9.90 10.92 -5.44
N MET A 78 -9.04 10.13 -6.09
CA MET A 78 -8.59 10.40 -7.45
C MET A 78 -9.71 10.33 -8.48
N THR A 79 -10.71 9.47 -8.25
CA THR A 79 -11.89 9.39 -9.12
C THR A 79 -12.74 10.64 -8.98
N ILE A 80 -13.02 11.06 -7.74
CA ILE A 80 -13.74 12.33 -7.44
C ILE A 80 -13.01 13.52 -8.08
N TYR A 81 -11.69 13.58 -7.96
CA TYR A 81 -10.88 14.63 -8.57
C TYR A 81 -10.99 14.65 -10.10
N ARG A 82 -10.90 13.48 -10.74
CA ARG A 82 -11.05 13.36 -12.21
C ARG A 82 -12.43 13.78 -12.67
N ASP A 83 -13.48 13.42 -11.93
CA ASP A 83 -14.86 13.77 -12.25
C ASP A 83 -15.09 15.28 -12.11
N HIS A 84 -14.53 15.89 -11.06
CA HIS A 84 -14.56 17.34 -10.88
C HIS A 84 -13.85 18.09 -12.02
N LEU A 85 -12.71 17.59 -12.52
CA LEU A 85 -12.04 18.18 -13.69
C LEU A 85 -12.91 18.12 -14.94
N ARG A 86 -13.54 16.96 -15.19
CA ARG A 86 -14.47 16.74 -16.33
C ARG A 86 -15.67 17.69 -16.25
N ALA A 87 -16.30 17.81 -15.09
CA ALA A 87 -17.46 18.68 -14.88
C ALA A 87 -17.15 20.16 -15.12
N ASN A 88 -15.91 20.59 -14.83
CA ASN A 88 -15.48 21.98 -15.00
C ASN A 88 -14.76 22.26 -16.33
N ASN A 89 -14.75 21.32 -17.27
CA ASN A 89 -13.99 21.40 -18.53
C ASN A 89 -12.50 21.75 -18.32
N LYS A 90 -11.92 21.38 -17.18
CA LYS A 90 -10.50 21.54 -16.88
C LYS A 90 -9.76 20.27 -17.30
N LYS A 91 -8.60 20.42 -17.93
CA LYS A 91 -7.69 19.32 -18.25
C LYS A 91 -6.35 19.58 -17.59
N ASN A 92 -5.77 18.54 -17.02
CA ASN A 92 -4.38 18.60 -16.58
C ASN A 92 -3.47 18.63 -17.81
N THR A 93 -2.36 19.35 -17.69
CA THR A 93 -1.27 19.34 -18.67
C THR A 93 -0.61 17.98 -18.79
N VAL A 94 -0.66 17.17 -17.74
CA VAL A 94 -0.12 15.81 -17.65
C VAL A 94 -1.13 14.83 -17.07
N GLU A 95 -1.02 13.57 -17.45
CA GLU A 95 -1.76 12.50 -16.77
C GLU A 95 -1.26 12.38 -15.33
N LEU A 96 -2.17 12.58 -14.36
CA LEU A 96 -1.83 12.62 -12.95
C LEU A 96 -2.53 11.49 -12.20
N ASN A 97 -1.75 10.74 -11.43
CA ASN A 97 -2.25 9.74 -10.49
C ASN A 97 -1.58 9.98 -9.13
N VAL A 98 -2.37 10.41 -8.14
CA VAL A 98 -1.88 10.71 -6.78
C VAL A 98 -2.36 9.62 -5.83
N THR A 99 -1.53 9.27 -4.86
CA THR A 99 -1.91 8.41 -3.76
C THR A 99 -1.52 9.10 -2.46
N VAL A 100 -2.50 9.33 -1.61
CA VAL A 100 -2.36 9.99 -0.31
C VAL A 100 -2.16 8.92 0.75
N LEU A 101 -1.13 9.08 1.58
CA LEU A 101 -0.67 8.05 2.52
C LEU A 101 -0.66 8.60 3.94
N THR A 102 -1.10 7.77 4.90
CA THR A 102 -1.04 8.12 6.32
C THR A 102 0.36 7.79 6.88
N GLN A 103 1.13 8.81 7.25
CA GLN A 103 2.56 8.68 7.59
C GLN A 103 2.90 7.54 8.57
N VAL A 104 2.06 7.27 9.58
CA VAL A 104 2.30 6.23 10.59
C VAL A 104 2.23 4.79 10.04
N HIS A 105 1.44 4.55 8.98
CA HIS A 105 1.27 3.21 8.43
C HIS A 105 2.41 2.82 7.47
N TRP A 106 3.07 3.80 6.85
CA TRP A 106 3.99 3.57 5.74
C TRP A 106 5.45 3.75 6.14
N PRO A 107 6.36 2.86 5.67
CA PRO A 107 7.80 3.01 5.89
C PRO A 107 8.40 4.04 4.91
N LEU A 108 8.02 5.31 5.04
CA LEU A 108 8.52 6.39 4.20
C LEU A 108 9.80 6.97 4.81
N GLY A 109 10.85 7.07 4.00
CA GLY A 109 12.06 7.81 4.34
C GLY A 109 11.94 9.28 3.95
N GLU A 110 12.97 10.06 4.26
CA GLU A 110 13.07 11.44 3.78
C GLU A 110 13.18 11.43 2.24
N PRO A 111 12.29 12.15 1.54
CA PRO A 111 12.35 12.19 0.09
C PRO A 111 13.62 12.95 -0.36
N PRO A 112 14.31 12.49 -1.42
CA PRO A 112 15.42 13.25 -1.96
C PRO A 112 14.95 14.59 -2.51
N LYS A 113 15.82 15.60 -2.47
CA LYS A 113 15.58 16.86 -3.19
C LYS A 113 15.64 16.59 -4.69
N VAL A 114 14.52 16.80 -5.39
CA VAL A 114 14.42 16.60 -6.84
C VAL A 114 14.04 17.92 -7.50
N ALA A 115 14.75 18.27 -8.58
CA ALA A 115 14.37 19.39 -9.44
C ALA A 115 13.25 18.92 -10.39
N LEU A 116 12.00 19.31 -10.10
CA LEU A 116 10.87 19.00 -10.97
C LEU A 116 10.92 19.84 -12.25
N PRO A 117 10.60 19.29 -13.44
CA PRO A 117 10.39 20.07 -14.66
C PRO A 117 9.35 21.18 -14.49
N PRO A 118 9.45 22.32 -15.22
CA PRO A 118 8.54 23.46 -15.04
C PRO A 118 7.05 23.12 -15.19
N HIS A 119 6.70 22.18 -16.07
CA HIS A 119 5.31 21.76 -16.29
C HIS A 119 4.75 20.84 -15.18
N LEU A 120 5.60 20.40 -14.24
CA LEU A 120 5.23 19.65 -13.04
C LEU A 120 5.36 20.52 -11.76
N GLN A 121 5.84 21.76 -11.88
CA GLN A 121 5.86 22.72 -10.79
C GLN A 121 4.47 23.39 -10.70
N ALA A 122 4.04 23.69 -9.47
CA ALA A 122 2.74 24.28 -9.17
C ALA A 122 2.63 25.75 -9.61
#